data_AF-A0A7Y5G448-F1
#
_entry.id   AF-A0A7Y5G448-F1
#
_cell.length_a   1.000
_cell.length_b   1.000
_cell.length_c   1.000
_cell.angle_alpha   90.00
_cell.angle_beta   90.00
_cell.angle_gamma   90.00
#
_symmetry.space_group_name_H-M   'P 1'
#
loop_
_entity.id
_entity.type
_entity.pdbx_description
1 polymer ?
#
loop_
_entity_poly.entity_id
_entity_poly.type
_entity_poly.pdbx_seq_one_letter_code
_entity_poly.pdbx_strand_id
1 'polypeptide(L)'
;KQDADFLASETPLFVGRAVARLAADAQIMRKTGRVFSSWELAEEYGFTDRDGSRPNWGRHFVEKYGRYRKCDEAFYEYWWQGPGELVFPDWP
;
A
#
# COMPACT_ATOMS: atom_id res chain seq x y z
N LYS A 1 15.89 14.41 10.05
CA LYS A 1 15.80 14.69 8.60
C LYS A 1 14.32 14.88 8.28
N GLN A 2 13.91 15.93 7.57
CA GLN A 2 12.54 16.00 7.04
C GLN A 2 12.48 15.15 5.79
N ASP A 3 11.53 14.23 5.75
CA ASP A 3 11.27 13.38 4.58
C ASP A 3 10.11 14.00 3.78
N ALA A 4 10.37 14.27 2.50
CA ALA A 4 9.39 14.88 1.60
C ALA A 4 8.17 13.98 1.33
N ASP A 5 8.31 12.66 1.54
CA ASP A 5 7.24 11.70 1.31
C ASP A 5 6.40 11.41 2.56
N PHE A 6 6.81 11.92 3.72
CA PHE A 6 6.10 11.68 4.98
C PHE A 6 4.62 12.11 4.93
N LEU A 7 4.31 13.20 4.22
CA LEU A 7 2.92 13.67 4.07
C LEU A 7 2.02 12.73 3.25
N ALA A 8 2.60 11.85 2.43
CA ALA A 8 1.87 10.84 1.68
C ALA A 8 1.72 9.52 2.46
N SER A 9 2.32 9.43 3.65
CA SER A 9 2.24 8.23 4.49
C SER A 9 0.86 8.05 5.12
N GLU A 10 0.58 6.81 5.49
CA GLU A 10 -0.68 6.39 6.09
C GLU A 10 -0.55 6.33 7.61
N THR A 11 -1.63 6.57 8.36
CA THR A 11 -1.58 6.28 9.79
C THR A 11 -1.64 4.78 10.05
N PRO A 12 -1.12 4.30 11.21
CA PRO A 12 -1.32 2.91 11.62
C PRO A 12 -2.79 2.48 11.70
N LEU A 13 -3.71 3.42 11.94
CA LEU A 13 -5.15 3.14 11.94
C LEU A 13 -5.65 2.76 10.55
N PHE A 14 -5.19 3.44 9.50
CA PHE A 14 -5.57 3.14 8.12
C PHE A 14 -5.15 1.74 7.72
N VAL A 15 -3.90 1.36 8.01
CA VAL A 15 -3.38 0.02 7.77
C VAL A 15 -4.16 -1.03 8.59
N GLY A 16 -4.43 -0.76 9.86
CA GLY A 16 -5.25 -1.64 10.70
C GLY A 16 -6.67 -1.84 10.18
N ARG A 17 -7.29 -0.79 9.63
CA ARG A 17 -8.61 -0.88 8.96
C ARG A 17 -8.53 -1.76 7.71
N ALA A 18 -7.45 -1.70 6.94
CA ALA A 18 -7.24 -2.57 5.79
C ALA A 18 -7.24 -4.05 6.20
N VAL A 19 -6.48 -4.40 7.25
CA VAL A 19 -6.43 -5.76 7.80
C VAL A 19 -7.80 -6.20 8.32
N ALA A 20 -8.50 -5.34 9.08
CA ALA A 20 -9.82 -5.66 9.61
C ALA A 20 -10.86 -5.89 8.51
N ARG A 21 -10.84 -5.09 7.44
CA ARG A 21 -11.75 -5.25 6.30
C ARG A 21 -11.44 -6.51 5.49
N LEU A 22 -10.16 -6.80 5.26
CA LEU A 22 -9.73 -8.03 4.60
C LEU A 22 -10.17 -9.26 5.39
N ALA A 23 -9.96 -9.24 6.72
CA ALA A 23 -10.35 -10.33 7.62
C ALA A 23 -11.88 -10.55 7.68
N ALA A 24 -12.66 -9.49 7.50
CA ALA A 24 -14.13 -9.53 7.49
C ALA A 24 -14.73 -9.89 6.12
N ASP A 25 -13.92 -10.01 5.07
CA ASP A 25 -14.40 -10.35 3.73
C ASP A 25 -14.93 -11.79 3.68
N ALA A 26 -16.22 -11.96 3.38
CA ALA A 26 -16.86 -13.27 3.25
C ALA A 26 -16.26 -14.14 2.14
N GLN A 27 -15.50 -13.55 1.21
CA GLN A 27 -14.79 -14.23 0.13
C GLN A 27 -13.26 -14.12 0.28
N ILE A 28 -12.75 -13.90 1.51
CA ILE A 28 -11.30 -13.78 1.80
C ILE A 28 -10.46 -14.92 1.20
N MET A 29 -11.00 -16.14 1.10
CA MET A 29 -10.30 -17.27 0.49
C MET A 29 -9.87 -17.00 -0.96
N ARG A 30 -10.63 -16.21 -1.72
CA ARG A 30 -10.27 -15.79 -3.09
C ARG A 30 -9.06 -14.85 -3.14
N LYS A 31 -8.69 -14.28 -1.99
CA LYS A 31 -7.59 -13.33 -1.82
C LYS A 31 -6.35 -13.98 -1.17
N THR A 32 -6.41 -15.27 -0.86
CA THR A 32 -5.28 -15.99 -0.28
C THR A 32 -4.12 -16.12 -1.27
N GLY A 33 -2.89 -16.24 -0.74
CA GLY A 33 -1.68 -16.40 -1.57
C GLY A 33 -1.24 -15.13 -2.31
N ARG A 34 -1.82 -13.96 -1.99
CA ARG A 34 -1.55 -12.69 -2.65
C ARG A 34 -1.17 -11.60 -1.66
N VAL A 35 -0.47 -10.60 -2.16
CA VAL A 35 -0.14 -9.36 -1.43
C VAL A 35 -1.05 -8.24 -1.90
N PHE A 36 -1.50 -7.41 -0.98
CA PHE A 36 -2.33 -6.23 -1.24
C PHE A 36 -1.73 -5.03 -0.53
N SER A 37 -1.85 -3.86 -1.15
CA SER A 37 -1.60 -2.60 -0.45
C SER A 37 -2.83 -2.14 0.32
N SER A 38 -2.59 -1.42 1.41
CA SER A 38 -3.63 -0.78 2.22
C SER A 38 -4.49 0.19 1.41
N TRP A 39 -3.89 0.98 0.50
CA TRP A 39 -4.62 1.90 -0.36
C TRP A 39 -5.52 1.20 -1.39
N GLU A 40 -5.11 0.05 -1.94
CA GLU A 40 -5.98 -0.73 -2.85
C GLU A 40 -7.15 -1.34 -2.08
N LEU A 41 -6.91 -1.85 -0.87
CA LEU A 41 -7.99 -2.33 -0.01
C LEU A 41 -8.93 -1.19 0.44
N ALA A 42 -8.43 0.03 0.59
CA ALA A 42 -9.25 1.20 0.90
C ALA A 42 -10.18 1.58 -0.25
N GLU A 43 -9.70 1.50 -1.48
CA GLU A 43 -10.51 1.69 -2.69
C GLU A 43 -11.58 0.59 -2.82
N GLU A 44 -11.19 -0.66 -2.57
CA GLU A 44 -12.10 -1.81 -2.69
C GLU A 44 -13.16 -1.86 -1.59
N TYR A 45 -12.76 -1.73 -0.32
CA TYR A 45 -13.66 -1.87 0.83
C TYR A 45 -14.24 -0.54 1.33
N GLY A 46 -13.82 0.58 0.76
CA GLY A 46 -14.43 1.88 0.97
C GLY A 46 -14.18 2.49 2.35
N PHE A 47 -13.01 2.30 2.96
CA PHE A 47 -12.64 2.95 4.22
C PHE A 47 -11.75 4.20 4.00
N THR A 48 -11.52 4.94 5.08
CA THR A 48 -10.72 6.18 5.12
C THR A 48 -9.75 6.14 6.29
N ASP A 49 -8.82 7.09 6.34
CA ASP A 49 -7.93 7.30 7.48
C ASP A 49 -8.68 8.03 8.63
N ARG A 50 -8.00 8.28 9.75
CA ARG A 50 -8.55 8.91 10.96
C ARG A 50 -9.15 10.29 10.68
N ASP A 51 -8.54 11.04 9.78
CA ASP A 51 -8.93 12.40 9.39
C ASP A 51 -9.95 12.43 8.23
N GLY A 52 -10.38 11.26 7.75
CA GLY A 52 -11.30 11.13 6.63
C GLY A 52 -10.62 11.11 5.26
N SER A 53 -9.30 11.28 5.19
CA SER A 53 -8.54 11.18 3.95
C SER A 53 -8.46 9.73 3.44
N ARG A 54 -8.05 9.57 2.18
CA ARG A 54 -7.71 8.28 1.57
C ARG A 54 -6.29 8.38 1.00
N PRO A 55 -5.25 8.23 1.83
CA PRO A 55 -3.89 8.22 1.34
C PRO A 55 -3.71 7.09 0.32
N ASN A 56 -2.99 7.39 -0.76
CA ASN A 56 -2.72 6.44 -1.82
C ASN A 56 -1.26 6.56 -2.24
N TRP A 57 -0.41 5.74 -1.62
CA TRP A 57 1.02 5.72 -1.91
C TRP A 57 1.30 5.34 -3.36
N GLY A 58 0.46 4.47 -3.96
CA GLY A 58 0.59 4.11 -5.37
C GLY A 58 0.46 5.31 -6.31
N ARG A 59 -0.48 6.22 -6.05
CA ARG A 59 -0.63 7.46 -6.83
C ARG A 59 0.56 8.39 -6.60
N HIS A 60 0.93 8.61 -5.34
CA HIS A 60 2.08 9.45 -4.96
C HIS A 60 3.38 8.95 -5.63
N PHE A 61 3.61 7.64 -5.62
CA PHE A 61 4.76 7.02 -6.25
C PHE A 61 4.76 7.26 -7.76
N VAL A 62 3.62 7.09 -8.43
CA VAL A 62 3.51 7.35 -9.88
C VAL A 62 3.81 8.80 -10.23
N GLU A 63 3.31 9.73 -9.44
CA GLU A 63 3.53 11.17 -9.65
C GLU A 63 4.99 11.57 -9.44
N LYS A 64 5.68 11.00 -8.45
CA LYS A 64 7.02 11.43 -8.04
C LYS A 64 8.17 10.59 -8.61
N TYR A 65 7.99 9.27 -8.68
CA TYR A 65 9.04 8.29 -9.01
C TYR A 65 8.78 7.54 -10.32
N GLY A 66 7.60 7.73 -10.92
CA GLY A 66 7.21 7.06 -12.15
C GLY A 66 6.55 5.71 -11.90
N ARG A 67 6.60 4.82 -12.89
CA ARG A 67 5.77 3.61 -12.85
C ARG A 67 6.26 2.62 -11.80
N TYR A 68 5.32 2.02 -11.06
CA TYR A 68 5.57 0.82 -10.27
C TYR A 68 4.66 -0.31 -10.73
N ARG A 69 5.06 -1.55 -10.40
CA ARG A 69 4.22 -2.72 -10.59
C ARG A 69 3.34 -2.89 -9.36
N LYS A 70 2.02 -2.80 -9.54
CA LYS A 70 1.03 -3.11 -8.50
C LYS A 70 1.24 -4.51 -7.95
N CYS A 71 0.82 -4.77 -6.71
CA CYS A 71 0.95 -6.09 -6.11
C CYS A 71 0.12 -7.11 -6.90
N ASP A 72 0.78 -7.97 -7.66
CA ASP A 72 0.15 -9.04 -8.41
C ASP A 72 0.58 -10.42 -7.88
N GLU A 73 0.21 -11.49 -8.58
CA GLU A 73 0.53 -12.86 -8.17
C GLU A 73 2.03 -13.16 -8.16
N ALA A 74 2.81 -12.43 -8.96
CA ALA A 74 4.26 -12.56 -9.05
C ALA A 74 4.99 -11.57 -8.12
N PHE A 75 4.29 -10.93 -7.18
CA PHE A 75 4.83 -9.86 -6.34
C PHE A 75 6.20 -10.17 -5.74
N TYR A 76 6.37 -11.37 -5.20
CA TYR A 76 7.63 -11.77 -4.58
C TYR A 76 8.80 -11.93 -5.56
N GLU A 77 8.54 -12.15 -6.86
CA GLU A 77 9.58 -12.25 -7.88
C GLU A 77 10.30 -10.92 -8.12
N TYR A 78 9.62 -9.79 -7.92
CA TYR A 78 10.13 -8.44 -8.14
C TYR A 78 10.08 -7.56 -6.88
N TRP A 79 9.79 -8.17 -5.72
CA TRP A 79 9.80 -7.46 -4.45
C TRP A 79 11.19 -6.90 -4.14
N TRP A 80 12.23 -7.70 -4.44
CA TRP A 80 13.61 -7.24 -4.51
C TRP A 80 13.80 -6.48 -5.82
N GLN A 81 14.39 -5.28 -5.77
CA GLN A 81 14.38 -4.26 -6.85
C GLN A 81 13.03 -3.54 -7.03
N GLY A 82 12.17 -3.61 -6.03
CA GLY A 82 10.87 -2.94 -6.02
C GLY A 82 10.92 -1.44 -5.66
N PRO A 83 9.75 -0.81 -5.53
CA PRO A 83 9.58 0.58 -5.10
C PRO A 83 10.37 0.98 -3.85
N GLY A 84 10.58 0.04 -2.92
CA GLY A 84 11.33 0.26 -1.69
C GLY A 84 12.80 0.61 -1.95
N GLU A 85 13.48 -0.12 -2.83
CA GLU A 85 14.88 0.16 -3.18
C GLU A 85 15.05 1.46 -3.97
N LEU A 86 14.04 1.83 -4.77
CA LEU A 86 14.05 3.09 -5.53
C LEU A 86 13.92 4.33 -4.63
N VAL A 87 13.10 4.24 -3.59
CA VAL A 87 12.81 5.38 -2.69
C VAL A 87 13.75 5.41 -1.49
N PHE A 88 14.20 4.24 -1.03
CA PHE A 88 15.04 4.06 0.13
C PHE A 88 16.29 3.23 -0.22
N PRO A 89 17.23 3.78 -1.02
CA PRO A 89 18.42 3.05 -1.46
C PRO A 89 19.37 2.67 -0.32
N ASP A 90 19.29 3.39 0.81
CA ASP A 90 20.10 3.17 2.02
C ASP A 90 19.33 2.40 3.11
N TRP A 91 18.28 1.65 2.73
CA TRP A 91 17.56 0.78 3.67
C TRP A 91 18.49 -0.35 4.16
N PRO A 92 18.61 -0.60 5.49
CA PRO A 92 19.56 -1.56 6.05
C PRO A 92 19.27 -3.03 5.65
#